data_AF-A0A7I7K704-F1
#
_entry.id   AF-A0A7I7K704-F1
#
_cell.length_a   1.000
_cell.length_b   1.000
_cell.length_c   1.000
_cell.angle_alpha   90.00
_cell.angle_beta   90.00
_cell.angle_gamma   90.00
#
_symmetry.space_group_name_H-M   'P 1'
#
loop_
_entity.id
_entity.type
_entity.pdbx_description
1 polymer ?
#
loop_
_entity_poly.entity_id
_entity_poly.type
_entity_poly.pdbx_seq_one_letter_code
_entity_poly.pdbx_strand_id
1 'polypeptide(L)'
;MVVERGLARCPRCVSVADYAFIEYARGMRYEVRCRKCGECYEEESRPSAALAPVPAPEPPIEWPPDHDPVPPRDWRAELRDRVSEVARHGRTGIDLLGRSATAFGTQALTWVRDHQRRGSTESGSTESEAGPTTDAKVSVDQTGG
;
A
#
# COMPACT_ATOMS: atom_id res chain seq x y z
N MET A 1 -45.07 -21.37 -12.98
CA MET A 1 -45.26 -19.98 -12.52
C MET A 1 -44.02 -19.55 -11.75
N VAL A 2 -43.54 -18.32 -11.89
CA VAL A 2 -42.41 -17.85 -11.05
C VAL A 2 -42.96 -17.31 -9.74
N VAL A 3 -42.48 -17.85 -8.63
CA VAL A 3 -42.97 -17.58 -7.27
C VAL A 3 -42.11 -16.52 -6.59
N GLU A 4 -40.80 -16.55 -6.79
CA GLU A 4 -39.87 -15.59 -6.21
C GLU A 4 -38.74 -15.28 -7.20
N ARG A 5 -38.22 -14.04 -7.16
CA ARG A 5 -37.04 -13.61 -7.92
C ARG A 5 -36.19 -12.68 -7.06
N GLY A 6 -34.89 -12.69 -7.30
CA GLY A 6 -33.97 -11.77 -6.65
C GLY A 6 -32.56 -11.83 -7.23
N LEU A 7 -31.58 -11.39 -6.42
CA LEU A 7 -30.17 -11.39 -6.78
C LEU A 7 -29.40 -12.43 -5.98
N ALA A 8 -28.57 -13.21 -6.66
CA ALA A 8 -27.68 -14.20 -6.08
C ALA A 8 -26.26 -14.06 -6.66
N ARG A 9 -25.33 -14.86 -6.16
CA ARG A 9 -23.98 -14.99 -6.74
C ARG A 9 -23.96 -16.14 -7.74
N CYS A 10 -23.38 -15.90 -8.92
CA CYS A 10 -23.15 -16.96 -9.89
C CYS A 10 -22.19 -18.03 -9.31
N PRO A 11 -22.57 -19.32 -9.28
CA PRO A 11 -21.70 -20.38 -8.75
C PRO A 11 -20.37 -20.51 -9.50
N ARG A 12 -20.33 -20.09 -10.77
CA ARG A 12 -19.14 -20.20 -11.63
C ARG A 12 -18.18 -19.02 -11.53
N CYS A 13 -18.69 -17.79 -11.58
CA CYS A 13 -17.84 -16.59 -11.67
C CYS A 13 -18.06 -15.56 -10.55
N VAL A 14 -18.95 -15.85 -9.60
CA VAL A 14 -19.22 -15.04 -8.39
C VAL A 14 -19.73 -13.62 -8.68
N SER A 15 -20.04 -13.30 -9.94
CA SER A 15 -20.73 -12.06 -10.27
C SER A 15 -22.16 -12.09 -9.72
N VAL A 16 -22.75 -10.90 -9.57
CA VAL A 16 -24.18 -10.78 -9.32
C VAL A 16 -24.94 -11.40 -10.51
N ALA A 17 -25.95 -12.19 -10.22
CA ALA A 17 -26.79 -12.91 -11.16
C ALA A 17 -28.25 -12.86 -10.68
N ASP A 18 -29.19 -12.98 -11.62
CA ASP A 18 -30.61 -13.07 -11.30
C ASP A 18 -30.94 -14.50 -10.86
N TYR A 19 -31.66 -14.68 -9.76
CA TYR A 19 -32.26 -15.97 -9.41
C TYR A 19 -33.78 -15.95 -9.53
N ALA A 20 -34.38 -17.13 -9.71
CA ALA A 20 -35.82 -17.33 -9.71
C ALA A 20 -36.18 -18.69 -9.09
N PHE A 21 -37.28 -18.72 -8.33
CA PHE A 21 -37.98 -19.94 -7.97
C PHE A 21 -39.21 -20.11 -8.85
N ILE A 22 -39.25 -21.21 -9.60
CA ILE A 22 -40.28 -21.51 -10.60
C ILE A 22 -41.06 -22.74 -10.14
N GLU A 23 -42.30 -22.55 -9.73
CA GLU A 23 -43.21 -23.63 -9.40
C GLU A 23 -43.86 -24.22 -10.66
N TYR A 24 -43.99 -25.54 -10.70
CA TYR A 24 -44.68 -26.31 -11.73
C TYR A 24 -45.48 -27.44 -11.07
N ALA A 25 -46.30 -28.16 -11.84
CA ALA A 25 -47.33 -29.06 -11.30
C ALA A 25 -46.85 -30.17 -10.34
N ARG A 26 -45.54 -30.44 -10.25
CA ARG A 26 -44.97 -31.54 -9.45
C ARG A 26 -43.76 -31.11 -8.61
N GLY A 27 -43.55 -29.81 -8.41
CA GLY A 27 -42.42 -29.30 -7.62
C GLY A 27 -42.03 -27.87 -7.98
N MET A 28 -40.83 -27.50 -7.57
CA MET A 28 -40.26 -26.19 -7.84
C MET A 28 -38.85 -26.33 -8.41
N ARG A 29 -38.42 -25.32 -9.14
CA ARG A 29 -37.08 -25.21 -9.71
C ARG A 29 -36.44 -23.92 -9.23
N TYR A 30 -35.29 -24.02 -8.62
CA TYR A 30 -34.41 -22.88 -8.38
C TYR A 30 -33.51 -22.69 -9.59
N GLU A 31 -33.43 -21.47 -10.12
CA GLU A 31 -32.66 -21.14 -11.32
C GLU A 31 -31.83 -19.88 -11.09
N VAL A 32 -30.55 -19.89 -11.46
CA VAL A 32 -29.65 -18.72 -11.42
C VAL A 32 -29.07 -18.46 -12.81
N ARG A 33 -29.36 -17.29 -13.38
CA ARG A 33 -28.89 -16.87 -14.70
C ARG A 33 -27.81 -15.79 -14.59
N CYS A 34 -26.58 -16.14 -14.96
CA CYS A 34 -25.47 -15.19 -15.01
C CYS A 34 -25.34 -14.54 -16.39
N ARG A 35 -25.55 -13.22 -16.47
CA ARG A 35 -25.34 -12.47 -17.72
C ARG A 35 -23.87 -12.20 -18.04
N LYS A 36 -22.97 -12.36 -17.05
CA LYS A 36 -21.53 -12.12 -17.23
C LYS A 36 -20.83 -13.30 -17.91
N CYS A 37 -21.02 -14.52 -17.40
CA CYS A 37 -20.37 -15.71 -17.95
C CYS A 37 -21.32 -16.63 -18.73
N GLY A 38 -22.62 -16.32 -18.77
CA GLY A 38 -23.63 -17.11 -19.50
C GLY A 38 -24.08 -18.38 -18.79
N GLU A 39 -23.57 -18.66 -17.59
CA GLU A 39 -23.94 -19.87 -16.83
C GLU A 39 -25.41 -19.81 -16.39
N CYS A 40 -26.11 -20.93 -16.52
CA CYS A 40 -27.44 -21.15 -15.99
C CYS A 40 -27.38 -22.35 -15.03
N TYR A 41 -27.47 -22.08 -13.72
CA TYR A 41 -27.57 -23.13 -12.72
C TYR A 41 -29.05 -23.43 -12.46
N GLU A 42 -29.42 -24.70 -12.45
CA GLU A 42 -30.80 -25.15 -12.20
C GLU A 42 -30.81 -26.29 -11.19
N GLU A 43 -31.70 -26.21 -10.21
CA GLU A 43 -31.91 -27.25 -9.20
C GLU A 43 -33.41 -27.53 -9.07
N GLU A 44 -33.82 -28.78 -9.29
CA GLU A 44 -35.21 -29.21 -9.13
C GLU A 44 -35.44 -29.76 -7.73
N SER A 45 -36.34 -29.15 -6.96
CA SER A 45 -36.86 -29.73 -5.73
C SER A 45 -38.27 -30.27 -5.99
N ARG A 46 -38.40 -31.59 -5.86
CA ARG A 46 -39.68 -32.29 -5.93
C ARG A 46 -40.08 -32.65 -4.50
N PRO A 47 -41.35 -32.44 -4.10
CA PRO A 47 -41.85 -33.01 -2.86
C PRO A 47 -41.57 -34.51 -2.90
N SER A 48 -40.79 -35.03 -1.96
CA SER A 48 -40.51 -36.46 -1.92
C SER A 48 -41.84 -37.19 -1.80
N ALA A 49 -42.20 -38.01 -2.78
CA ALA A 49 -43.32 -38.93 -2.61
C ALA A 49 -43.00 -39.79 -1.38
N ALA A 50 -43.81 -39.67 -0.33
CA ALA A 50 -43.66 -40.38 0.93
C ALA A 50 -43.91 -41.89 0.76
N LEU A 51 -43.00 -42.58 0.06
CA LEU A 51 -43.08 -44.02 -0.23
C LEU A 51 -41.74 -44.77 -0.05
N ALA A 52 -40.71 -44.14 0.49
CA ALA A 52 -39.56 -44.87 1.03
C ALA A 52 -39.82 -45.16 2.52
N PRO A 53 -39.52 -46.37 3.03
CA PRO A 53 -39.53 -46.60 4.48
C PRO A 53 -38.63 -45.55 5.10
N VAL A 54 -39.16 -44.85 6.11
CA VAL A 54 -38.48 -43.79 6.85
C VAL A 54 -37.03 -44.26 7.09
N PRO A 55 -36.01 -43.67 6.43
CA PRO A 55 -34.65 -44.00 6.74
C PRO A 55 -34.46 -43.76 8.24
N ALA A 56 -33.73 -44.67 8.90
CA ALA A 56 -33.38 -44.52 10.31
C ALA A 56 -33.00 -43.05 10.59
N PRO A 57 -33.44 -42.47 11.72
CA PRO A 57 -33.28 -41.04 11.97
C PRO A 57 -31.82 -40.68 11.71
N GLU A 58 -31.58 -39.87 10.67
CA GLU A 58 -30.24 -39.36 10.42
C GLU A 58 -29.77 -38.68 11.70
N PRO A 59 -28.55 -38.98 12.18
CA PRO A 59 -28.04 -38.32 13.37
C PRO A 59 -28.10 -36.81 13.13
N PRO A 60 -28.63 -36.02 14.08
CA PRO A 60 -28.67 -34.57 13.95
C PRO A 60 -27.28 -34.05 13.57
N ILE A 61 -27.22 -33.14 12.59
CA ILE A 61 -25.98 -32.47 12.24
C ILE A 61 -25.52 -31.71 13.49
N GLU A 62 -24.43 -32.17 14.11
CA GLU A 62 -23.79 -31.49 15.21
C GLU A 62 -22.97 -30.32 14.62
N TRP A 63 -23.57 -29.14 14.62
CA TRP A 63 -22.86 -27.92 14.26
C TRP A 63 -21.78 -27.65 15.32
N PRO A 64 -20.58 -27.20 14.91
CA PRO A 64 -19.61 -26.68 15.85
C PRO A 64 -20.28 -25.62 16.74
N PRO A 65 -19.97 -25.59 18.04
CA PRO A 65 -20.48 -24.54 18.92
C PRO A 65 -20.18 -23.16 18.33
N ASP A 66 -21.15 -22.26 18.42
CA ASP A 66 -20.94 -20.87 18.06
C ASP A 66 -19.77 -20.33 18.89
N HIS A 67 -18.68 -19.94 18.23
CA HIS A 67 -17.59 -19.26 18.90
C HIS A 67 -18.02 -17.83 19.21
N ASP A 68 -17.66 -17.34 20.41
CA ASP A 68 -17.82 -15.94 20.76
C ASP A 68 -17.20 -15.05 19.67
N PRO A 69 -17.84 -13.90 19.35
CA PRO A 69 -17.32 -13.00 18.34
C PRO A 69 -15.89 -12.58 18.72
N VAL A 70 -14.95 -12.82 17.81
CA VAL A 70 -13.56 -12.36 17.98
C VAL A 70 -13.59 -10.87 18.30
N PRO A 71 -12.97 -10.42 19.42
CA PRO A 71 -13.01 -9.02 19.78
C PRO A 71 -12.48 -8.15 18.63
N PRO A 72 -13.05 -6.95 18.41
CA PRO A 72 -12.61 -6.08 17.33
C PRO A 72 -11.12 -5.79 17.42
N ARG A 73 -10.39 -6.15 16.37
CA ARG A 73 -8.94 -5.95 16.29
C ARG A 73 -8.63 -4.47 16.14
N ASP A 74 -7.83 -3.90 17.05
CA ASP A 74 -7.38 -2.50 16.95
C ASP A 74 -6.20 -2.36 15.98
N TRP A 75 -6.53 -2.29 14.69
CA TRP A 75 -5.56 -2.08 13.62
C TRP A 75 -4.76 -0.80 13.78
N ARG A 76 -5.31 0.24 14.44
CA ARG A 76 -4.60 1.53 14.60
C ARG A 76 -3.50 1.40 15.64
N ALA A 77 -3.76 0.71 16.74
CA ALA A 77 -2.73 0.40 17.73
C ALA A 77 -1.61 -0.43 17.11
N GLU A 78 -1.95 -1.51 16.40
CA GLU A 78 -0.96 -2.40 15.78
C GLU A 78 -0.08 -1.69 14.75
N LEU A 79 -0.67 -0.83 13.91
CA LEU A 79 0.12 -0.03 12.96
C LEU A 79 1.03 0.96 13.68
N ARG A 80 0.53 1.62 14.74
CA ARG A 80 1.33 2.57 15.52
C ARG A 80 2.53 1.90 16.17
N ASP A 81 2.36 0.68 16.67
CA ASP A 81 3.44 -0.10 17.28
C ASP A 81 4.49 -0.46 16.24
N ARG A 82 4.08 -0.99 15.08
CA ARG A 82 5.00 -1.30 13.96
C ARG A 82 5.77 -0.07 13.47
N VAL A 83 5.10 1.06 13.29
CA VAL A 83 5.75 2.31 12.87
C VAL A 83 6.71 2.79 13.94
N SER A 84 6.35 2.68 15.22
CA SER A 84 7.22 3.07 16.34
C SER A 84 8.49 2.21 16.40
N GLU A 85 8.35 0.91 16.14
CA GLU A 85 9.49 -0.02 16.04
C GLU A 85 10.42 0.36 14.89
N VAL A 86 9.89 0.59 13.70
CA VAL A 86 10.69 1.05 12.54
C VAL A 86 11.37 2.39 12.82
N ALA A 87 10.66 3.33 13.46
CA ALA A 87 11.22 4.65 13.81
C ALA A 87 12.33 4.56 14.86
N ARG A 88 12.32 3.58 15.77
CA ARG A 88 13.44 3.32 16.70
C ARG A 88 14.65 2.79 15.95
N HIS A 89 14.46 1.84 15.05
CA HIS A 89 15.54 1.27 14.24
C HIS A 89 16.12 2.29 13.24
N GLY A 90 15.30 3.19 12.68
CA GLY A 90 15.78 4.24 11.79
C GLY A 90 16.60 5.32 12.50
N ARG A 91 16.20 5.70 13.73
CA ARG A 91 16.90 6.73 14.50
C ARG A 91 18.35 6.36 14.82
N THR A 92 18.61 5.11 15.19
CA THR A 92 19.98 4.66 15.45
C THR A 92 20.86 4.75 14.21
N GLY A 93 20.32 4.45 13.03
CA GLY A 93 21.02 4.61 11.75
C GLY A 93 21.33 6.08 11.43
N ILE A 94 20.36 6.98 11.62
CA ILE A 94 20.52 8.43 11.40
C ILE A 94 21.55 9.02 12.38
N ASP A 95 21.52 8.63 13.65
CA ASP A 95 22.46 9.13 14.66
C ASP A 95 23.91 8.71 14.39
N LEU A 96 24.11 7.52 13.81
CA LEU A 96 25.43 7.06 13.37
C LEU A 96 25.93 7.89 12.18
N LEU A 97 25.08 8.07 11.16
CA LEU A 97 25.40 8.90 10.00
C LEU A 97 25.70 10.36 10.38
N GLY A 98 24.92 10.94 11.30
CA GLY A 98 25.14 12.30 11.79
C GLY A 98 26.50 12.47 12.50
N ARG A 99 26.89 11.48 13.32
CA ARG A 99 28.21 11.47 13.96
C ARG A 99 29.35 11.35 12.95
N SER A 100 29.22 10.46 11.98
CA SER A 100 30.21 10.30 10.90
C SER A 100 30.33 11.57 10.04
N ALA A 101 29.22 12.20 9.67
CA ALA A 101 29.21 13.43 8.88
C ALA A 101 29.88 14.60 9.62
N THR A 102 29.63 14.73 10.93
CA THR A 102 30.26 15.75 11.76
C THR A 102 31.78 15.55 11.84
N ALA A 103 32.23 14.30 12.05
CA ALA A 103 33.66 13.96 12.10
C ALA A 103 34.38 14.24 10.76
N PHE A 104 33.73 13.93 9.63
CA PHE A 104 34.28 14.23 8.32
C PHE A 104 34.35 15.74 8.07
N GLY A 105 33.30 16.49 8.45
CA GLY A 105 33.26 17.95 8.29
C GLY A 105 34.36 18.66 9.06
N THR A 106 34.60 18.27 10.32
CA THR A 106 35.70 18.85 11.11
C THR A 106 37.07 18.53 10.51
N GLN A 107 37.27 17.29 10.02
CA GLN A 107 38.51 16.89 9.37
C GLN A 107 38.76 17.67 8.07
N ALA A 108 37.74 17.83 7.23
CA ALA A 108 37.84 18.62 6.00
C ALA A 108 38.20 20.09 6.28
N LEU A 109 37.58 20.70 7.29
CA LEU A 109 37.89 22.09 7.68
C LEU A 109 39.33 22.23 8.20
N THR A 110 39.83 21.26 8.97
CA THR A 110 41.24 21.28 9.40
C THR A 110 42.21 21.19 8.22
N TRP A 111 41.93 20.30 7.26
CA TRP A 111 42.74 20.15 6.06
C TRP A 111 42.78 21.43 5.21
N VAL A 112 41.62 22.08 4.98
CA VAL A 112 41.55 23.36 4.25
C VAL A 112 42.38 24.44 4.93
N ARG A 113 42.29 24.53 6.27
CA ARG A 113 43.04 25.52 7.04
C ARG A 113 44.55 25.29 6.98
N ASP A 114 44.99 24.04 7.02
CA ASP A 114 46.40 23.68 6.87
C ASP A 114 46.93 23.98 5.47
N HIS A 115 46.13 23.72 4.43
CA HIS A 115 46.51 24.03 3.04
C HIS A 115 46.65 25.54 2.83
N GLN A 116 45.76 26.34 3.43
CA GLN A 116 45.84 27.80 3.34
C GLN A 116 47.08 28.35 4.06
N ARG A 117 47.50 27.73 5.17
CA ARG A 117 48.75 28.06 5.87
C ARG A 117 50.00 27.70 5.07
N ARG A 118 50.01 26.55 4.38
CA ARG A 118 51.14 26.14 3.52
C ARG A 118 51.27 27.03 2.28
N GLY A 119 50.16 27.41 1.64
CA GLY A 119 50.18 28.30 0.48
C GLY A 119 50.55 29.76 0.81
N SER A 120 50.29 30.21 2.04
CA SER A 120 50.70 31.56 2.50
C SER A 120 52.18 31.64 2.92
N THR A 121 52.85 30.51 3.17
CA THR A 121 54.31 30.47 3.39
C THR A 121 55.12 30.44 2.09
N GLU A 122 54.54 30.03 0.95
CA GLU A 122 55.21 30.01 -0.36
C GLU A 122 55.04 31.31 -1.17
N SER A 123 54.13 32.21 -0.79
CA SER A 123 53.83 33.47 -1.51
C SER A 123 54.63 34.68 -1.02
N GLY A 124 55.64 34.48 -0.17
CA GLY A 124 56.49 35.54 0.41
C GLY A 124 57.78 35.88 -0.34
N SER A 125 57.99 35.42 -1.58
CA SER A 125 59.18 35.76 -2.36
C SER A 125 58.88 35.84 -3.86
N THR A 126 58.51 37.04 -4.33
CA THR A 126 58.96 37.62 -5.60
C THR A 126 58.67 39.13 -5.59
N GLU A 127 59.72 39.90 -5.89
CA GLU A 127 59.87 41.37 -5.98
C GLU A 127 58.77 42.03 -6.85
N SER A 128 58.19 43.20 -6.51
CA SER A 128 58.73 44.57 -6.52
C SER A 128 59.37 45.02 -7.84
N GLU A 129 58.60 45.63 -8.75
CA GLU A 129 59.06 46.82 -9.49
C GLU A 129 57.91 47.71 -10.01
N ALA A 130 58.22 49.00 -10.15
CA ALA A 130 57.37 50.19 -10.23
C ALA A 130 56.58 50.33 -11.56
N GLY A 131 55.41 50.97 -11.58
CA GLY A 131 55.30 52.43 -11.79
C GLY A 131 54.25 52.77 -12.88
N PRO A 132 53.84 54.04 -13.05
CA PRO A 132 52.42 54.45 -13.10
C PRO A 132 51.93 55.00 -14.46
N THR A 133 50.61 55.22 -14.64
CA THR A 133 49.95 56.51 -15.02
C THR A 133 48.53 56.40 -15.62
N THR A 134 47.64 57.26 -15.11
CA THR A 134 46.54 58.06 -15.72
C THR A 134 45.36 57.43 -16.49
N ASP A 135 44.17 57.73 -15.94
CA ASP A 135 42.96 58.30 -16.58
C ASP A 135 42.56 57.90 -18.01
N ALA A 136 41.38 57.29 -18.14
CA ALA A 136 40.35 57.76 -19.08
C ALA A 136 38.97 57.08 -18.84
N LYS A 137 38.03 57.96 -18.50
CA LYS A 137 36.56 57.97 -18.58
C LYS A 137 35.88 57.21 -19.75
N VAL A 138 34.58 56.90 -19.53
CA VAL A 138 33.47 56.65 -20.49
C VAL A 138 33.41 55.20 -21.04
N SER A 139 32.28 54.48 -21.11
CA SER A 139 30.87 54.86 -21.22
C SER A 139 29.93 53.84 -20.57
N VAL A 140 28.80 54.37 -20.12
CA VAL A 140 27.51 53.69 -19.94
C VAL A 140 27.04 53.14 -21.29
N ASP A 141 26.47 51.93 -21.31
CA ASP A 141 25.30 51.67 -22.14
C ASP A 141 24.36 50.64 -21.50
N GLN A 142 23.10 51.05 -21.37
CA GLN A 142 21.96 50.24 -20.99
C GLN A 142 21.20 49.89 -22.26
N THR A 143 20.99 48.62 -22.55
CA THR A 143 19.81 48.10 -23.29
C THR A 143 19.87 46.57 -23.16
N GLY A 144 18.85 45.84 -22.70
CA GLY A 144 17.42 45.99 -22.95
C GLY A 144 17.03 44.93 -23.98
N GLY A 145 16.42 43.84 -23.51
CA GLY A 145 15.90 42.72 -24.29
C GLY A 145 15.32 41.64 -23.38
#